data_AF-A0AAN5DFU3-F1
#
_entry.id   AF-A0AAN5DFU3-F1
#
_cell.length_a   1.000
_cell.length_b   1.000
_cell.length_c   1.000
_cell.angle_alpha   90.00
_cell.angle_beta   90.00
_cell.angle_gamma   90.00
#
_symmetry.space_group_name_H-M   'P 1'
#
loop_
_entity.id
_entity.type
_entity.pdbx_description
1 polymer ?
#
loop_
_entity_poly.entity_id
_entity_poly.type
_entity_poly.pdbx_seq_one_letter_code
_entity_poly.pdbx_strand_id
1 'polypeptide(L)'
;MFHSQIIFFVILSSLMLIRQSESCAATAPVEMPNPNNCRTCAQNLIMVTQLRVGSIPFESDMTDETGMCHVRTFVCVGPNANIELNGGVGVITDDVDGAVDDRANLRVTCNAAGTAWEAANGDAITQVECSVGVIG
;
A
#
# COMPACT_ATOMS: atom_id res chain seq x y z
N MET A 1 -53.39 58.41 -31.66
CA MET A 1 -53.72 57.17 -30.93
C MET A 1 -52.58 56.14 -31.07
N PHE A 2 -51.35 56.44 -30.63
CA PHE A 2 -50.20 55.51 -30.80
C PHE A 2 -49.06 55.68 -29.76
N HIS A 3 -49.27 56.44 -28.68
CA HIS A 3 -48.20 56.74 -27.71
C HIS A 3 -48.36 56.04 -26.34
N SER A 4 -49.46 55.32 -26.10
CA SER A 4 -49.75 54.72 -24.77
C SER A 4 -49.41 53.23 -24.66
N GLN A 5 -49.01 52.57 -25.76
CA GLN A 5 -48.81 51.10 -25.79
C GLN A 5 -47.33 50.67 -25.74
N ILE A 6 -46.39 51.60 -25.90
CA ILE A 6 -44.95 51.28 -25.91
C ILE A 6 -44.39 51.23 -24.48
N ILE A 7 -44.91 52.06 -23.57
CA ILE A 7 -44.44 52.12 -22.18
C ILE A 7 -44.80 50.83 -21.41
N PHE A 8 -45.95 50.21 -21.73
CA PHE A 8 -46.39 48.97 -21.06
C PHE A 8 -45.50 47.77 -21.38
N PHE A 9 -44.95 47.69 -22.60
CA PHE A 9 -44.04 46.61 -23.01
C PHE A 9 -42.66 46.71 -22.36
N VAL A 10 -42.15 47.92 -22.12
CA VAL A 10 -40.82 48.12 -21.49
C VAL A 10 -40.84 47.79 -19.99
N ILE A 11 -41.97 48.02 -19.31
CA ILE A 11 -42.13 47.67 -17.90
C ILE A 11 -42.29 46.14 -17.74
N LEU A 12 -42.96 45.46 -18.68
CA LEU A 12 -43.12 44.01 -18.64
C LEU A 12 -41.81 43.24 -18.96
N SER A 13 -40.91 43.81 -19.77
CA SER A 13 -39.60 43.20 -20.04
C SER A 13 -38.58 43.39 -18.91
N SER A 14 -38.83 44.29 -17.96
CA SER A 14 -37.91 44.59 -16.86
C SER A 14 -38.09 43.66 -15.64
N LEU A 15 -39.13 42.82 -15.61
CA LEU A 15 -39.43 41.91 -14.51
C LEU A 15 -38.87 40.48 -14.67
N MET A 16 -38.19 40.16 -15.78
CA MET A 16 -37.62 38.83 -16.04
C MET A 16 -36.09 38.74 -15.92
N LEU A 17 -35.45 39.65 -15.19
CA LEU A 17 -34.00 39.61 -14.92
C LEU A 17 -33.66 39.31 -13.46
N ILE A 18 -34.58 38.70 -12.70
CA ILE A 18 -34.19 38.00 -11.46
C ILE A 18 -33.55 36.67 -11.87
N ARG A 19 -32.33 36.75 -12.41
CA ARG A 19 -31.45 35.58 -12.48
C ARG A 19 -31.26 35.11 -11.04
N GLN A 20 -31.82 33.95 -10.74
CA GLN A 20 -31.52 33.21 -9.53
C GLN A 20 -30.01 33.00 -9.50
N SER A 21 -29.32 33.81 -8.70
CA SER A 21 -27.97 33.47 -8.27
C SER A 21 -28.14 32.31 -7.30
N GLU A 22 -28.21 31.09 -7.84
CA GLU A 22 -27.87 29.91 -7.08
C GLU A 22 -26.42 30.13 -6.65
N SER A 23 -26.26 30.63 -5.43
CA SER A 23 -24.97 30.65 -4.77
C SER A 23 -24.50 29.21 -4.79
N CYS A 24 -23.52 28.90 -5.63
CA CYS A 24 -22.73 27.70 -5.48
C CYS A 24 -22.05 27.83 -4.12
N ALA A 25 -22.71 27.40 -3.05
CA ALA A 25 -22.06 27.16 -1.79
C ALA A 25 -21.09 26.03 -2.08
N ALA A 26 -19.80 26.38 -2.20
CA ALA A 26 -18.73 25.42 -2.20
C ALA A 26 -18.94 24.57 -0.95
N THR A 27 -19.46 23.37 -1.15
CA THR A 27 -19.61 22.40 -0.07
C THR A 27 -18.20 22.16 0.39
N ALA A 28 -17.92 22.39 1.68
CA ALA A 28 -16.62 22.05 2.22
C ALA A 28 -16.31 20.60 1.82
N PRO A 29 -15.08 20.29 1.35
CA PRO A 29 -14.73 18.92 1.01
C PRO A 29 -15.06 18.04 2.23
N VAL A 30 -16.00 17.12 2.05
CA VAL A 30 -16.28 16.11 3.07
C VAL A 30 -15.07 15.18 3.04
N GLU A 31 -14.38 15.08 4.17
CA GLU A 31 -13.36 14.07 4.36
C GLU A 31 -14.04 12.70 4.21
N MET A 32 -13.86 12.07 3.05
CA MET A 32 -14.30 10.69 2.87
C MET A 32 -13.50 9.85 3.89
N PRO A 33 -14.14 8.97 4.67
CA PRO A 33 -13.39 8.00 5.46
C PRO A 33 -12.51 7.21 4.49
N ASN A 34 -11.21 7.46 4.48
CA ASN A 34 -10.28 6.62 3.74
C ASN A 34 -10.28 5.26 4.44
N PRO A 35 -10.76 4.17 3.82
CA PRO A 35 -10.87 2.89 4.53
C PRO A 35 -9.50 2.23 4.77
N ASN A 36 -8.40 2.78 4.24
CA ASN A 36 -7.10 2.12 4.23
C ASN A 36 -6.08 2.90 5.05
N ASN A 37 -6.15 2.71 6.37
CA ASN A 37 -5.15 3.12 7.34
C ASN A 37 -3.91 2.23 7.22
N CYS A 38 -3.17 2.33 6.14
CA CYS A 38 -1.92 1.61 6.09
C CYS A 38 -0.91 2.27 7.03
N ARG A 39 -0.77 1.67 8.21
CA ARG A 39 0.11 2.10 9.29
C ARG A 39 1.46 1.39 9.16
N THR A 40 2.41 1.79 10.00
CA THR A 40 3.60 0.97 10.26
C THR A 40 3.21 -0.27 11.06
N CYS A 41 3.72 -1.43 10.68
CA CYS A 41 3.62 -2.66 11.45
C CYS A 41 4.83 -2.77 12.36
N ALA A 42 4.64 -3.29 13.58
CA ALA A 42 5.78 -3.50 14.47
C ALA A 42 6.74 -4.55 13.86
N GLN A 43 8.04 -4.28 13.93
CA GLN A 43 9.05 -5.14 13.31
C GLN A 43 9.08 -6.53 13.93
N ASN A 44 8.79 -6.63 15.23
CA ASN A 44 8.74 -7.87 15.99
C ASN A 44 7.51 -8.74 15.70
N LEU A 45 6.61 -8.33 14.79
CA LEU A 45 5.54 -9.19 14.28
C LEU A 45 6.07 -10.31 13.38
N ILE A 46 7.26 -10.13 12.79
CA ILE A 46 8.02 -11.19 12.13
C ILE A 46 9.22 -11.53 13.03
N MET A 47 9.32 -12.80 13.42
CA MET A 47 10.49 -13.34 14.08
C MET A 47 11.53 -13.75 13.04
N VAL A 48 12.72 -13.16 13.12
CA VAL A 48 13.87 -13.57 12.29
C VAL A 48 14.63 -14.67 13.05
N THR A 49 14.76 -15.86 12.47
CA THR A 49 15.44 -17.00 13.09
C THR A 49 16.69 -17.44 12.32
N GLN A 50 17.53 -18.23 13.00
CA GLN A 50 18.73 -18.87 12.47
C GLN A 50 18.94 -20.23 13.16
N LEU A 51 17.95 -21.11 13.05
CA LEU A 51 17.87 -22.35 13.82
C LEU A 51 18.28 -23.59 13.01
N ARG A 52 18.16 -23.55 11.68
CA ARG A 52 18.39 -24.71 10.81
C ARG A 52 19.79 -24.76 10.24
N VAL A 53 20.17 -25.94 9.75
CA VAL A 53 21.42 -26.11 9.00
C VAL A 53 21.37 -25.25 7.73
N GLY A 54 22.46 -24.54 7.47
CA GLY A 54 22.54 -23.60 6.34
C GLY A 54 21.98 -22.21 6.65
N SER A 55 21.39 -21.99 7.83
CA SER A 55 20.86 -20.67 8.18
C SER A 55 21.99 -19.65 8.36
N ILE A 56 21.83 -18.48 7.76
CA ILE A 56 22.77 -17.35 7.84
C ILE A 56 22.02 -16.05 8.14
N PRO A 57 22.69 -14.96 8.54
CA PRO A 57 22.02 -13.67 8.69
C PRO A 57 21.52 -13.17 7.32
N PHE A 58 20.41 -12.45 7.31
CA PHE A 58 20.01 -11.69 6.13
C PHE A 58 21.09 -10.65 5.77
N GLU A 59 21.35 -10.46 4.47
CA GLU A 59 22.19 -9.36 3.99
C GLU A 59 21.53 -8.03 4.30
N SER A 60 20.20 -7.94 4.12
CA SER A 60 19.44 -6.76 4.52
C SER A 60 18.01 -7.09 4.97
N ASP A 61 17.51 -6.21 5.84
CA ASP A 61 16.14 -6.15 6.34
C ASP A 61 15.78 -4.67 6.44
N MET A 62 15.03 -4.16 5.47
CA MET A 62 14.75 -2.73 5.32
C MET A 62 13.25 -2.47 5.24
N THR A 63 12.79 -1.38 5.86
CA THR A 63 11.40 -0.93 5.74
C THR A 63 11.34 0.37 4.93
N ASP A 64 10.57 0.33 3.85
CA ASP A 64 10.18 1.49 3.06
C ASP A 64 8.89 2.08 3.62
N GLU A 65 8.96 3.35 3.99
CA GLU A 65 7.88 4.13 4.63
C GLU A 65 7.26 5.17 3.68
N THR A 66 7.66 5.18 2.40
CA THR A 66 7.26 6.21 1.44
C THR A 66 5.87 5.99 0.83
N GLY A 67 5.39 4.73 0.85
CA GLY A 67 4.09 4.34 0.33
C GLY A 67 2.94 4.55 1.33
N MET A 68 1.70 4.32 0.88
CA MET A 68 0.55 4.31 1.80
C MET A 68 0.74 3.25 2.88
N CYS A 69 1.28 2.08 2.54
CA CYS A 69 1.64 1.01 3.47
C CYS A 69 3.14 0.86 3.54
N HIS A 70 3.64 0.67 4.77
CA HIS A 70 5.03 0.31 4.96
C HIS A 70 5.26 -1.04 4.32
N VAL A 71 6.41 -1.16 3.67
CA VAL A 71 6.84 -2.40 3.01
C VAL A 71 8.17 -2.79 3.61
N ARG A 72 8.28 -4.02 4.08
CA ARG A 72 9.53 -4.58 4.58
C ARG A 72 10.10 -5.55 3.56
N THR A 73 11.38 -5.43 3.28
CA THR A 73 12.11 -6.25 2.33
C THR A 73 13.24 -6.96 3.03
N PHE A 74 13.28 -8.29 2.88
CA PHE A 74 14.37 -9.14 3.34
C PHE A 74 15.17 -9.63 2.14
N VAL A 75 16.50 -9.59 2.26
CA VAL A 75 17.43 -10.04 1.21
C VAL A 75 18.36 -11.09 1.81
N CYS A 76 18.24 -12.32 1.31
CA CYS A 76 19.09 -13.45 1.67
C CYS A 76 20.08 -13.69 0.52
N VAL A 77 21.37 -13.83 0.80
CA VAL A 77 22.41 -13.92 -0.24
C VAL A 77 23.37 -15.05 0.05
N GLY A 78 23.61 -15.85 -0.99
CA GLY A 78 24.60 -16.92 -1.01
C GLY A 78 24.17 -18.08 -1.91
N PRO A 79 25.02 -19.10 -2.07
CA PRO A 79 24.78 -20.18 -3.01
C PRO A 79 23.44 -20.87 -2.75
N ASN A 80 22.54 -20.92 -3.74
CA ASN A 80 21.19 -21.46 -3.57
C ASN A 80 20.41 -20.82 -2.40
N ALA A 81 20.46 -19.49 -2.31
CA ALA A 81 19.75 -18.73 -1.28
C ALA A 81 18.25 -19.06 -1.29
N ASN A 82 17.68 -19.17 -0.09
CA ASN A 82 16.25 -19.29 0.12
C ASN A 82 15.81 -18.63 1.43
N ILE A 83 14.53 -18.23 1.47
CA ILE A 83 13.87 -17.68 2.65
C ILE A 83 12.78 -18.63 3.09
N GLU A 84 12.97 -19.27 4.23
CA GLU A 84 11.99 -20.14 4.87
C GLU A 84 10.96 -19.31 5.62
N LEU A 85 9.68 -19.55 5.35
CA LEU A 85 8.55 -18.79 5.89
C LEU A 85 7.82 -19.60 6.95
N ASN A 86 7.47 -18.97 8.08
CA ASN A 86 6.54 -19.50 9.08
C ASN A 86 6.88 -20.94 9.56
N GLY A 87 8.17 -21.26 9.73
CA GLY A 87 8.61 -22.59 10.16
C GLY A 87 8.72 -23.62 9.05
N GLY A 88 8.82 -23.18 7.79
CA GLY A 88 8.93 -24.04 6.60
C GLY A 88 7.57 -24.33 5.95
N VAL A 89 6.55 -23.50 6.20
CA VAL A 89 5.23 -23.59 5.54
C VAL A 89 5.32 -23.12 4.08
N GLY A 90 6.24 -22.20 3.80
CA GLY A 90 6.54 -21.72 2.46
C GLY A 90 8.02 -21.41 2.32
N VAL A 91 8.48 -21.30 1.07
CA VAL A 91 9.86 -20.96 0.74
C VAL A 91 9.88 -19.98 -0.43
N ILE A 92 10.74 -18.96 -0.34
CA ILE A 92 11.14 -18.14 -1.48
C ILE A 92 12.54 -18.60 -1.89
N THR A 93 12.66 -19.22 -3.05
CA THR A 93 13.94 -19.62 -3.63
C THR A 93 14.43 -18.55 -4.60
N ASP A 94 15.74 -18.56 -4.88
CA ASP A 94 16.40 -17.69 -5.86
C ASP A 94 15.61 -17.65 -7.18
N ASP A 95 15.29 -18.80 -7.78
CA ASP A 95 14.55 -18.88 -9.04
C ASP A 95 13.11 -18.34 -9.03
N VAL A 96 12.53 -18.12 -7.84
CA VAL A 96 11.15 -17.64 -7.66
C VAL A 96 11.09 -16.14 -7.44
N ASP A 97 12.19 -15.49 -7.09
CA ASP A 97 12.21 -14.06 -6.77
C ASP A 97 12.35 -13.13 -8.00
N GLY A 98 12.51 -13.72 -9.18
CA GLY A 98 12.56 -13.03 -10.47
C GLY A 98 13.95 -13.00 -11.12
N ALA A 99 14.99 -13.46 -10.43
CA ALA A 99 16.32 -13.67 -10.99
C ALA A 99 16.86 -15.07 -10.62
N VAL A 100 18.04 -15.42 -11.14
CA VAL A 100 18.83 -16.54 -10.62
C VAL A 100 20.22 -15.94 -10.42
N ASP A 101 20.43 -15.36 -9.25
CA ASP A 101 21.60 -14.55 -8.94
C ASP A 101 22.16 -14.81 -7.53
N ASP A 102 21.85 -15.97 -6.96
CA ASP A 102 22.22 -16.37 -5.59
C ASP A 102 21.62 -15.41 -4.53
N ARG A 103 20.46 -14.82 -4.82
CA ARG A 103 19.71 -13.98 -3.90
C ARG A 103 18.27 -14.47 -3.82
N ALA A 104 17.70 -14.42 -2.63
CA ALA A 104 16.27 -14.59 -2.43
C ALA A 104 15.71 -13.32 -1.79
N ASN A 105 14.68 -12.75 -2.41
CA ASN A 105 14.05 -11.50 -1.98
C ASN A 105 12.61 -11.75 -1.51
N LEU A 106 12.32 -11.40 -0.25
CA LEU A 106 10.95 -11.40 0.28
C LEU A 106 10.50 -9.97 0.53
N ARG A 107 9.38 -9.59 -0.09
CA ARG A 107 8.71 -8.31 0.13
C ARG A 107 7.35 -8.54 0.80
N VAL A 108 7.17 -7.97 1.99
CA VAL A 108 5.91 -8.03 2.74
C VAL A 108 5.34 -6.63 2.94
N THR A 109 4.03 -6.52 2.93
CA THR A 109 3.31 -5.25 3.09
C THR A 109 2.57 -5.25 4.42
N CYS A 110 2.65 -4.17 5.19
CA CYS A 110 1.86 -4.06 6.40
C CYS A 110 0.38 -3.96 6.06
N ASN A 111 -0.46 -4.75 6.72
CA ASN A 111 -1.90 -4.74 6.49
C ASN A 111 -2.58 -3.48 7.02
N ALA A 112 -3.82 -3.22 6.57
CA ALA A 112 -4.57 -2.02 6.95
C ALA A 112 -4.90 -1.93 8.46
N ALA A 113 -4.81 -3.05 9.18
CA ALA A 113 -5.00 -3.08 10.63
C ALA A 113 -3.71 -2.71 11.40
N GLY A 114 -2.54 -2.73 10.76
CA GLY A 114 -1.25 -2.53 11.42
C GLY A 114 -0.83 -3.70 12.31
N THR A 115 -1.39 -4.89 12.08
CA THR A 115 -1.23 -6.06 12.96
C THR A 115 -0.51 -7.24 12.32
N ALA A 116 -0.30 -7.22 11.01
CA ALA A 116 0.43 -8.28 10.31
C ALA A 116 1.18 -7.75 9.09
N TRP A 117 2.31 -8.40 8.80
CA TRP A 117 3.03 -8.27 7.55
C TRP A 117 2.53 -9.36 6.60
N GLU A 118 2.03 -8.99 5.43
CA GLU A 118 1.41 -9.90 4.48
C GLU A 118 2.27 -10.05 3.21
N ALA A 119 2.43 -11.28 2.74
CA ALA A 119 3.01 -11.56 1.44
C ALA A 119 2.04 -11.13 0.32
N ALA A 120 2.50 -11.15 -0.94
CA ALA A 120 1.71 -10.68 -2.09
C ALA A 120 0.39 -11.45 -2.29
N ASN A 121 0.28 -12.68 -1.78
CA ASN A 121 -0.93 -13.50 -1.80
C ASN A 121 -1.88 -13.24 -0.62
N GLY A 122 -1.53 -12.35 0.31
CA GLY A 122 -2.32 -12.02 1.51
C GLY A 122 -2.00 -12.86 2.75
N ASP A 123 -1.06 -13.79 2.66
CA ASP A 123 -0.70 -14.62 3.82
C ASP A 123 0.12 -13.84 4.83
N ALA A 124 -0.24 -13.95 6.11
CA ALA A 124 0.50 -13.35 7.20
C ALA A 124 1.85 -14.07 7.42
N ILE A 125 2.93 -13.30 7.42
CA ILE A 125 4.27 -13.76 7.73
C ILE A 125 4.56 -13.43 9.20
N THR A 126 4.92 -14.46 9.96
CA THR A 126 5.22 -14.39 11.40
C THR A 126 6.62 -14.88 11.73
N GLN A 127 7.28 -15.61 10.82
CA GLN A 127 8.68 -15.99 10.92
C GLN A 127 9.35 -16.00 9.55
N VAL A 128 10.61 -15.58 9.51
CA VAL A 128 11.50 -15.73 8.34
C VAL A 128 12.86 -16.25 8.77
N GLU A 129 13.50 -17.04 7.91
CA GLU A 129 14.86 -17.53 8.10
C GLU A 129 15.59 -17.56 6.74
N CYS A 130 16.75 -16.93 6.67
CA CYS A 130 17.62 -16.98 5.49
C CYS A 130 18.49 -18.23 5.57
N SER A 131 18.52 -19.01 4.49
CA SER A 131 19.34 -20.21 4.39
C SER A 131 20.02 -20.29 3.02
N VAL A 132 21.18 -20.93 2.99
CA VAL A 132 21.97 -21.17 1.78
C VAL A 132 22.28 -22.65 1.64
N GLY A 133 22.45 -23.10 0.41
CA GLY A 133 22.86 -24.46 0.10
C GLY A 133 24.19 -24.79 0.76
N VAL A 134 24.17 -25.73 1.70
CA VAL A 134 25.41 -26.31 2.25
C VAL A 134 25.97 -27.29 1.23
N ILE A 135 26.99 -26.86 0.50
CA ILE A 135 27.79 -27.76 -0.33
C ILE A 135 28.67 -28.56 0.64
N GLY A 136 28.21 -29.76 1.00
CA GLY A 136 28.97 -30.72 1.80
C GLY A 136 30.12 -31.35 1.03
#